data_AF-A0A2N9P920-F1
#
_entry.id   AF-A0A2N9P920-F1
#
_cell.length_a   1.000
_cell.length_b   1.000
_cell.length_c   1.000
_cell.angle_alpha   90.00
_cell.angle_beta   90.00
_cell.angle_gamma   90.00
#
_symmetry.space_group_name_H-M   'P 1'
#
loop_
_entity.id
_entity.type
_entity.pdbx_description
1 polymer ?
#
loop_
_entity_poly.entity_id
_entity_poly.type
_entity_poly.pdbx_seq_one_letter_code
_entity_poly.pdbx_strand_id
1 'polypeptide(L)'
;MNSTLISNIVRFILLVAVQVIIFNKINLFGFINPFPYILFILLYPVNTNQAGLLISSFFLGLSVDYFENSGGIHATACLILAYLRPSFFKFAFGLSYEYQTIRINDRLSPERFTFILISIITHHVVLFTLEFFKFVFMLDALIRTLFASLFTLIVSIIFIYLFKPSKR
;
A
#
# COMPACT_ATOMS: atom_id res chain seq x y z
N MET A 1 -19.68 -2.25 14.50
CA MET A 1 -18.31 -2.79 14.69
C MET A 1 -18.06 -4.06 13.88
N ASN A 2 -18.99 -5.03 13.81
CA ASN A 2 -18.76 -6.26 13.03
C ASN A 2 -18.64 -6.03 11.52
N SER A 3 -19.47 -5.16 10.93
CA SER A 3 -19.44 -4.91 9.47
C SER A 3 -18.11 -4.32 8.97
N THR A 4 -17.48 -3.42 9.74
CA THR A 4 -16.17 -2.85 9.37
C THR A 4 -15.04 -3.86 9.49
N LEU A 5 -15.08 -4.72 10.49
CA LEU A 5 -14.10 -5.78 10.69
C LEU A 5 -14.21 -6.84 9.58
N ILE A 6 -15.43 -7.28 9.25
CA ILE A 6 -15.69 -8.19 8.12
C ILE A 6 -15.20 -7.57 6.81
N SER A 7 -15.52 -6.29 6.57
CA SER A 7 -15.05 -5.59 5.37
C SER A 7 -13.53 -5.56 5.26
N ASN A 8 -12.81 -5.34 6.37
CA ASN A 8 -11.35 -5.32 6.38
C ASN A 8 -10.76 -6.70 6.14
N ILE A 9 -11.33 -7.76 6.72
CA ILE A 9 -10.90 -9.15 6.49
C ILE A 9 -11.08 -9.51 5.01
N VAL A 10 -12.24 -9.20 4.43
CA VAL A 10 -12.49 -9.44 3.00
C VAL A 10 -11.49 -8.67 2.15
N ARG A 11 -11.23 -7.40 2.46
CA ARG A 11 -10.24 -6.58 1.74
C ARG A 11 -8.83 -7.15 1.83
N PHE A 12 -8.44 -7.61 3.00
CA PHE A 12 -7.14 -8.26 3.24
C PHE A 12 -6.97 -9.47 2.33
N ILE A 13 -7.92 -10.41 2.38
CA ILE A 13 -7.84 -11.65 1.61
C ILE A 13 -7.85 -11.37 0.11
N LEU A 14 -8.75 -10.48 -0.35
CA LEU A 14 -8.85 -10.12 -1.76
C LEU A 14 -7.56 -9.47 -2.28
N LEU A 15 -6.99 -8.52 -1.53
CA LEU A 15 -5.78 -7.82 -1.96
C LEU A 15 -4.56 -8.75 -2.01
N VAL A 16 -4.42 -9.66 -1.04
CA VAL A 16 -3.36 -10.69 -1.07
C VAL A 16 -3.57 -11.65 -2.25
N ALA A 17 -4.79 -12.14 -2.45
CA ALA A 17 -5.10 -13.05 -3.55
C ALA A 17 -4.83 -12.41 -4.92
N VAL A 18 -5.26 -11.17 -5.11
CA VAL A 18 -5.03 -10.39 -6.32
C VAL A 18 -3.52 -10.14 -6.55
N GLN A 19 -2.76 -9.83 -5.49
CA GLN A 19 -1.31 -9.69 -5.57
C GLN A 19 -0.68 -10.98 -6.11
N VAL A 20 -0.93 -12.10 -5.42
CA VAL A 20 -0.24 -13.37 -5.69
C VAL A 20 -0.66 -14.00 -7.02
N ILE A 21 -1.95 -13.96 -7.34
CA ILE A 21 -2.48 -14.66 -8.53
C ILE A 21 -2.23 -13.85 -9.80
N ILE A 22 -2.40 -12.52 -9.74
CA ILE A 22 -2.38 -11.65 -10.91
C ILE A 22 -1.06 -10.89 -10.98
N PHE A 23 -0.78 -10.05 -9.99
CA PHE A 23 0.32 -9.08 -10.09
C PHE A 23 1.71 -9.70 -10.02
N ASN A 24 1.88 -10.81 -9.29
CA ASN A 24 3.16 -11.54 -9.26
C ASN A 24 3.48 -12.23 -10.60
N LYS A 25 2.48 -12.40 -11.47
CA LYS A 25 2.66 -12.92 -12.84
C LYS A 25 2.81 -11.83 -13.88
N ILE A 26 2.50 -10.57 -13.54
CA ILE A 26 2.67 -9.43 -14.43
C ILE A 26 4.13 -9.01 -14.36
N ASN A 27 4.93 -9.51 -15.29
CA ASN A 27 6.32 -9.10 -15.46
C ASN A 27 6.44 -8.05 -16.58
N LEU A 28 6.01 -6.82 -16.29
CA LEU A 28 6.03 -5.73 -17.28
C LEU A 28 7.49 -5.37 -17.59
N PHE A 29 7.85 -5.43 -18.87
CA PHE A 29 9.19 -5.14 -19.39
C PHE A 29 10.32 -5.98 -18.77
N GLY A 30 10.01 -7.08 -18.06
CA GLY A 30 11.01 -7.96 -17.45
C GLY A 30 11.50 -7.50 -16.07
N PHE A 31 11.02 -6.37 -15.53
CA PHE A 31 11.50 -5.83 -14.25
C PHE A 31 10.48 -5.02 -13.44
N ILE A 32 9.26 -4.81 -13.94
CA ILE A 32 8.24 -3.99 -13.28
C ILE A 32 7.08 -4.87 -12.81
N ASN A 33 6.93 -4.97 -11.49
CA ASN A 33 5.77 -5.60 -10.86
C ASN A 33 5.07 -4.55 -9.99
N PRO A 34 3.75 -4.37 -10.09
CA PRO A 34 3.02 -3.48 -9.19
C PRO A 34 2.67 -4.19 -7.88
N PHE A 35 2.46 -3.38 -6.84
CA PHE A 35 2.20 -3.84 -5.48
C PHE A 35 0.92 -3.22 -4.88
N PRO A 36 -0.27 -3.40 -5.48
CA PRO A 36 -1.50 -2.78 -4.99
C PRO A 36 -1.99 -3.32 -3.65
N TYR A 37 -1.43 -4.41 -3.13
CA TYR A 37 -1.80 -4.95 -1.82
C TYR A 37 -1.63 -3.93 -0.67
N ILE A 38 -0.73 -2.96 -0.82
CA ILE A 38 -0.55 -1.82 0.11
C ILE A 38 -1.81 -0.95 0.27
N LEU A 39 -2.76 -1.03 -0.66
CA LEU A 39 -4.07 -0.37 -0.55
C LEU A 39 -4.80 -0.75 0.74
N PHE A 40 -4.55 -1.95 1.30
CA PHE A 40 -5.12 -2.33 2.58
C PHE A 40 -4.73 -1.34 3.68
N ILE A 41 -3.44 -0.96 3.74
CA ILE A 41 -2.89 -0.05 4.73
C ILE A 41 -3.43 1.37 4.50
N LEU A 42 -3.49 1.80 3.24
CA LEU A 42 -3.99 3.11 2.85
C LEU A 42 -5.46 3.29 3.22
N LEU A 43 -6.27 2.30 2.87
CA LEU A 43 -7.73 2.30 3.02
C LEU A 43 -8.21 1.80 4.38
N TYR A 44 -7.30 1.40 5.26
CA TYR A 44 -7.63 1.07 6.65
C TYR A 44 -8.33 2.27 7.32
N PRO A 45 -9.27 2.07 8.25
CA PRO A 45 -9.92 3.21 8.89
C PRO A 45 -8.91 4.15 9.59
N VAL A 46 -9.20 5.45 9.63
CA VAL A 46 -8.32 6.44 10.27
C VAL A 46 -8.44 6.38 11.80
N ASN A 47 -9.67 6.15 12.31
CA ASN A 47 -10.01 6.21 13.74
C ASN A 47 -9.87 4.84 14.43
N THR A 48 -8.81 4.10 14.14
CA THR A 48 -8.58 2.77 14.70
C THR A 48 -7.28 2.72 15.50
N ASN A 49 -7.19 1.76 16.42
CA ASN A 49 -5.98 1.51 17.19
C ASN A 49 -4.78 1.26 16.27
N GLN A 50 -3.71 2.05 16.45
CA GLN A 50 -2.46 1.94 15.71
C GLN A 50 -1.83 0.55 15.84
N ALA A 51 -1.92 -0.09 17.01
CA ALA A 51 -1.40 -1.44 17.21
C ALA A 51 -2.10 -2.46 16.29
N GLY A 52 -3.42 -2.34 16.12
CA GLY A 52 -4.18 -3.19 15.22
C GLY A 52 -3.80 -3.00 13.74
N LEU A 53 -3.51 -1.77 13.34
CA LEU A 53 -2.98 -1.48 12.00
C LEU A 53 -1.59 -2.10 11.81
N LEU A 54 -0.68 -1.96 12.77
CA LEU A 54 0.67 -2.52 12.67
C LEU A 54 0.65 -4.05 12.57
N ILE A 55 -0.11 -4.71 13.45
CA ILE A 55 -0.25 -6.18 13.45
C ILE A 55 -0.85 -6.67 12.13
N SER A 56 -1.95 -6.06 11.67
CA SER A 56 -2.57 -6.45 10.39
C SER A 56 -1.67 -6.17 9.18
N SER A 57 -0.90 -5.08 9.20
CA SER A 57 0.07 -4.76 8.14
C SER A 57 1.26 -5.72 8.13
N PHE A 58 1.72 -6.17 9.30
CA PHE A 58 2.74 -7.21 9.40
C PHE A 58 2.27 -8.53 8.78
N PHE A 59 1.07 -9.00 9.14
CA PHE A 59 0.52 -10.22 8.55
C PHE A 59 0.25 -10.09 7.06
N LEU A 60 -0.16 -8.91 6.59
CA LEU A 60 -0.34 -8.64 5.17
C LEU A 60 0.98 -8.80 4.40
N GLY A 61 2.04 -8.15 4.86
CA GLY A 61 3.35 -8.28 4.23
C GLY A 61 3.92 -9.70 4.36
N LEU A 62 3.78 -10.35 5.52
CA LEU A 62 4.22 -11.72 5.74
C LEU A 62 3.48 -12.73 4.85
N SER A 63 2.20 -12.50 4.57
CA SER A 63 1.44 -13.32 3.63
C SER A 63 2.02 -13.21 2.22
N VAL A 64 2.34 -11.99 1.77
CA VAL A 64 2.98 -11.77 0.46
C VAL A 64 4.38 -12.39 0.44
N ASP A 65 5.18 -12.19 1.50
CA ASP A 65 6.52 -12.77 1.61
C ASP A 65 6.52 -14.30 1.52
N TYR A 66 5.50 -14.96 2.07
CA TYR A 66 5.36 -16.41 1.99
C TYR A 66 5.16 -16.90 0.55
N PHE A 67 4.40 -16.17 -0.26
CA PHE A 67 4.15 -16.53 -1.66
C PHE A 67 5.28 -16.08 -2.60
N GLU A 68 5.97 -14.98 -2.30
CA GLU A 68 7.08 -14.45 -3.10
C GLU A 68 8.44 -15.02 -2.69
N ASN A 69 8.53 -15.76 -1.57
CA ASN A 69 9.76 -16.28 -0.98
C ASN A 69 10.79 -15.17 -0.64
N SER A 70 10.33 -13.99 -0.26
CA SER A 70 11.16 -12.81 0.04
C SER A 70 11.55 -12.67 1.51
N GLY A 71 11.22 -13.65 2.36
CA GLY A 71 11.81 -13.81 3.69
C GLY A 71 11.56 -12.69 4.72
N GLY A 72 10.59 -11.79 4.47
CA GLY A 72 10.22 -10.71 5.41
C GLY A 72 10.42 -9.29 4.88
N ILE A 73 10.85 -9.13 3.63
CA ILE A 73 11.07 -7.82 2.99
C ILE A 73 9.75 -7.04 2.90
N HIS A 74 8.65 -7.67 2.47
CA HIS A 74 7.34 -7.03 2.37
C HIS A 74 6.76 -6.72 3.75
N ALA A 75 6.88 -7.63 4.71
CA ALA A 75 6.47 -7.40 6.10
C ALA A 75 7.13 -6.15 6.69
N THR A 76 8.43 -5.97 6.45
CA THR A 76 9.19 -4.80 6.92
C THR A 76 8.72 -3.51 6.24
N ALA A 77 8.57 -3.53 4.91
CA ALA A 77 8.09 -2.38 4.15
C ALA A 77 6.65 -1.98 4.50
N CYS A 78 5.77 -2.95 4.79
CA CYS A 78 4.41 -2.71 5.25
C CYS A 78 4.35 -2.14 6.66
N LEU A 79 5.18 -2.63 7.59
CA LEU A 79 5.27 -2.11 8.95
C LEU A 79 5.73 -0.64 8.96
N ILE A 80 6.78 -0.32 8.20
CA ILE A 80 7.29 1.05 8.11
C ILE A 80 6.22 1.98 7.52
N LEU A 81 5.53 1.56 6.45
CA LEU A 81 4.44 2.34 5.88
C LEU A 81 3.31 2.57 6.89
N ALA A 82 2.88 1.53 7.59
CA ALA A 82 1.82 1.60 8.59
C ALA A 82 2.19 2.53 9.77
N TYR A 83 3.46 2.52 10.17
CA TYR A 83 3.99 3.41 11.21
C TYR A 83 4.03 4.88 10.76
N LEU A 84 4.46 5.15 9.52
CA LEU A 84 4.58 6.52 8.97
C LEU A 84 3.25 7.11 8.49
N ARG A 85 2.23 6.26 8.30
CA ARG A 85 0.90 6.64 7.80
C ARG A 85 0.30 7.88 8.48
N PRO A 86 0.31 8.06 9.82
CA PRO A 86 -0.22 9.27 10.46
C PRO A 86 0.50 10.55 10.02
N SER A 87 1.82 10.49 9.83
CA SER A 87 2.62 11.62 9.33
C SER A 87 2.24 11.97 7.88
N PHE A 88 1.98 10.97 7.04
CA PHE A 88 1.53 11.18 5.66
C PHE A 88 0.14 11.81 5.60
N PHE A 89 -0.77 11.40 6.49
CA PHE A 89 -2.05 12.08 6.61
C PHE A 89 -1.91 13.54 7.01
N LYS A 90 -1.09 13.84 8.02
CA LYS A 90 -0.86 15.21 8.48
C LYS A 90 -0.24 16.07 7.38
N PHE A 91 0.69 15.51 6.61
CA PHE A 91 1.31 16.18 5.47
C PHE A 91 0.32 16.48 4.34
N ALA A 92 -0.50 15.48 3.98
CA ALA A 92 -1.37 15.58 2.81
C ALA A 92 -2.70 16.33 3.06
N PHE A 93 -3.27 16.20 4.27
CA PHE A 93 -4.61 16.71 4.59
C PHE A 93 -4.61 17.83 5.65
N GLY A 94 -3.48 18.09 6.32
CA GLY A 94 -3.37 19.16 7.32
C GLY A 94 -4.47 19.12 8.38
N LEU A 95 -5.23 20.22 8.49
CA LEU A 95 -6.33 20.39 9.45
C LEU A 95 -7.47 19.38 9.25
N SER A 96 -7.72 18.90 8.03
CA SER A 96 -8.78 17.92 7.75
C SER A 96 -8.52 16.56 8.43
N TYR A 97 -7.26 16.25 8.74
CA TYR A 97 -6.90 15.06 9.50
C TYR A 97 -7.25 15.18 10.99
N GLU A 98 -7.10 16.38 11.55
CA GLU A 98 -7.39 16.68 12.95
C GLU A 98 -8.87 16.49 13.29
N TYR A 99 -9.76 16.79 12.33
CA TYR A 99 -11.20 16.53 12.43
C TYR A 99 -11.61 15.11 12.04
N GLN A 100 -10.67 14.23 11.64
CA GLN A 100 -10.91 12.82 11.31
C GLN A 100 -12.03 12.55 10.27
N THR A 101 -12.35 13.52 9.41
CA THR A 101 -13.45 13.41 8.43
C THR A 101 -13.03 12.75 7.11
N ILE A 102 -11.79 12.27 7.02
CA ILE A 102 -11.19 11.83 5.76
C ILE A 102 -11.66 10.42 5.39
N ARG A 103 -12.27 10.30 4.20
CA ARG A 103 -12.52 9.03 3.53
C ARG A 103 -11.71 8.96 2.25
N ILE A 104 -10.64 8.16 2.23
CA ILE A 104 -9.77 8.00 1.05
C ILE A 104 -10.55 7.48 -0.19
N ASN A 105 -11.67 6.78 0.02
CA ASN A 105 -12.50 6.18 -1.04
C ASN A 105 -13.43 7.15 -1.82
N ASP A 106 -13.47 8.46 -1.54
CA ASP A 106 -14.23 9.41 -2.40
C ASP A 106 -13.43 9.87 -3.64
N ARG A 107 -13.83 11.01 -4.26
CA ARG A 107 -13.20 11.55 -5.46
C ARG A 107 -11.71 11.84 -5.22
N LEU A 108 -10.88 11.62 -6.25
CA LEU A 108 -9.45 11.94 -6.22
C LEU A 108 -9.27 13.46 -6.09
N SER A 109 -8.90 13.92 -4.90
CA SER A 109 -8.45 15.31 -4.63
C SER A 109 -6.93 15.37 -4.67
N PRO A 110 -6.32 16.56 -4.86
CA PRO A 110 -4.87 16.72 -4.81
C PRO A 110 -4.25 16.18 -3.51
N GLU A 111 -4.92 16.38 -2.38
CA GLU A 111 -4.51 15.86 -1.06
C GLU A 111 -4.45 14.32 -1.05
N ARG A 112 -5.48 13.66 -1.58
CA ARG A 112 -5.54 12.19 -1.64
C ARG A 112 -4.50 11.63 -2.59
N PHE A 113 -4.30 12.29 -3.73
CA PHE A 113 -3.26 11.93 -4.68
C PHE A 113 -1.88 12.02 -4.01
N THR A 114 -1.59 13.12 -3.32
CA THR A 114 -0.33 13.31 -2.57
C THR A 114 -0.14 12.24 -1.50
N PHE A 115 -1.19 11.92 -0.73
CA PHE A 115 -1.14 10.86 0.28
C PHE A 115 -0.80 9.49 -0.32
N ILE A 116 -1.50 9.11 -1.41
CA ILE A 116 -1.27 7.83 -2.10
C ILE A 116 0.14 7.80 -2.67
N LEU A 117 0.55 8.87 -3.37
CA LEU A 117 1.86 8.97 -4.01
C LEU A 117 3.00 8.82 -3.00
N ILE A 118 3.00 9.60 -1.91
CA ILE A 118 4.06 9.55 -0.90
C ILE A 118 4.12 8.16 -0.26
N SER A 119 2.97 7.59 0.05
CA SER A 119 2.89 6.26 0.66
C SER A 119 3.45 5.16 -0.24
N ILE A 120 3.12 5.19 -1.54
CA ILE A 120 3.61 4.23 -2.53
C ILE A 120 5.13 4.37 -2.66
N ILE A 121 5.63 5.60 -2.83
CA ILE A 121 7.07 5.85 -2.96
C ILE A 121 7.81 5.35 -1.72
N THR A 122 7.36 5.71 -0.51
CA THR A 122 8.02 5.25 0.72
C THR A 122 8.05 3.73 0.82
N HIS A 123 6.95 3.05 0.51
CA HIS A 123 6.91 1.60 0.54
C HIS A 123 7.90 0.97 -0.45
N HIS A 124 7.93 1.44 -1.70
CA HIS A 124 8.79 0.86 -2.73
C HIS A 124 10.27 1.15 -2.47
N VAL A 125 10.59 2.35 -1.97
CA VAL A 125 11.97 2.68 -1.56
C VAL A 125 12.47 1.71 -0.51
N VAL A 126 11.67 1.44 0.53
CA VAL A 126 12.03 0.48 1.58
C VAL A 126 12.14 -0.94 1.01
N LEU A 127 11.16 -1.37 0.22
CA LEU A 127 11.09 -2.71 -0.38
C LEU A 127 12.35 -3.01 -1.20
N PHE A 128 12.67 -2.16 -2.18
CA PHE A 128 13.79 -2.39 -3.09
C PHE A 128 15.15 -2.15 -2.43
N THR A 129 15.23 -1.30 -1.40
CA THR A 129 16.47 -1.16 -0.62
C THR A 129 16.81 -2.47 0.09
N LEU A 130 15.80 -3.16 0.64
CA LEU A 130 15.98 -4.43 1.32
C LEU A 130 16.17 -5.60 0.35
N GLU A 131 15.51 -5.59 -0.81
CA GLU A 131 15.64 -6.64 -1.82
C GLU A 131 17.05 -6.67 -2.44
N PHE A 132 17.59 -5.51 -2.81
CA PHE A 132 18.86 -5.46 -3.52
C PHE A 132 20.09 -5.37 -2.62
N PHE A 133 19.93 -4.96 -1.34
CA PHE A 133 20.92 -4.75 -0.25
C PHE A 133 22.42 -4.82 -0.61
N LYS A 134 22.81 -4.16 -1.71
CA LYS A 134 24.15 -4.11 -2.28
C LYS A 134 24.26 -2.82 -3.06
N PHE A 135 25.29 -2.03 -2.76
CA PHE A 135 25.52 -0.73 -3.39
C PHE A 135 25.70 -0.80 -4.92
N VAL A 136 26.17 -1.95 -5.44
CA VAL A 136 26.35 -2.17 -6.88
C VAL A 136 25.01 -2.07 -7.65
N PHE A 137 23.89 -2.46 -7.03
CA PHE A 137 22.57 -2.46 -7.67
C PHE A 137 21.72 -1.25 -7.27
N MET A 138 22.30 -0.21 -6.66
CA MET A 138 21.53 0.92 -6.11
C MET A 138 20.84 1.75 -7.21
N LEU A 139 21.48 1.92 -8.37
CA LEU A 139 20.86 2.59 -9.52
C LEU A 139 19.70 1.76 -10.10
N ASP A 140 19.88 0.45 -10.21
CA ASP A 140 18.83 -0.46 -10.66
C ASP A 140 17.63 -0.45 -9.71
N ALA A 141 17.88 -0.45 -8.40
CA ALA A 141 16.86 -0.33 -7.37
C ALA A 141 16.08 0.99 -7.51
N LEU A 142 16.76 2.11 -7.80
CA LEU A 142 16.10 3.41 -7.98
C LEU A 142 15.22 3.44 -9.23
N ILE A 143 15.71 2.92 -10.35
CA ILE A 143 14.95 2.83 -11.61
C ILE A 143 13.72 1.95 -11.41
N ARG A 144 13.89 0.77 -10.81
CA ARG A 144 12.78 -0.13 -10.49
C ARG A 144 11.78 0.52 -9.55
N THR A 145 12.25 1.25 -8.53
CA THR A 145 11.39 2.01 -7.62
C THR A 145 10.52 3.02 -8.36
N LEU A 146 11.09 3.82 -9.26
CA LEU A 146 10.34 4.82 -10.03
C LEU A 146 9.27 4.20 -10.92
N PHE A 147 9.62 3.18 -11.69
CA PHE A 147 8.68 2.54 -12.59
C PHE A 147 7.60 1.72 -11.88
N ALA A 148 7.98 0.95 -10.85
CA ALA A 148 7.04 0.16 -10.05
C ALA A 148 6.11 1.06 -9.23
N SER A 149 6.60 2.18 -8.69
CA SER A 149 5.75 3.14 -7.98
C SER A 149 4.75 3.81 -8.92
N LEU A 150 5.16 4.22 -10.12
CA LEU A 150 4.26 4.79 -11.13
C LEU A 150 3.17 3.79 -11.52
N PHE A 151 3.54 2.55 -11.80
CA PHE A 151 2.58 1.52 -12.21
C PHE A 151 1.64 1.14 -11.05
N THR A 152 2.17 0.98 -9.84
CA THR A 152 1.36 0.73 -8.64
C THR A 152 0.40 1.88 -8.36
N LEU A 153 0.80 3.14 -8.61
CA LEU A 153 -0.06 4.30 -8.44
C LEU A 153 -1.24 4.27 -9.41
N ILE A 154 -0.99 3.99 -10.69
CA ILE A 154 -2.05 3.88 -11.70
C ILE A 154 -3.04 2.77 -11.32
N VAL A 155 -2.52 1.58 -11.02
CA VAL A 155 -3.34 0.43 -10.59
C VAL A 155 -4.12 0.77 -9.32
N SER A 156 -3.49 1.40 -8.34
CA SER A 156 -4.12 1.77 -7.07
C SER A 156 -5.30 2.71 -7.27
N ILE A 157 -5.15 3.72 -8.13
CA ILE A 157 -6.24 4.65 -8.47
C ILE A 157 -7.39 3.90 -9.15
N ILE A 158 -7.10 3.02 -10.11
CA ILE A 158 -8.13 2.20 -10.78
C ILE A 158 -8.89 1.35 -9.76
N PHE A 159 -8.17 0.68 -8.84
CA PHE A 159 -8.80 -0.12 -7.78
C PHE A 159 -9.71 0.74 -6.88
N ILE A 160 -9.26 1.93 -6.46
CA ILE A 160 -10.08 2.82 -5.62
C ILE A 160 -11.39 3.20 -6.33
N TYR A 161 -11.35 3.47 -7.63
CA TYR A 161 -12.55 3.80 -8.41
C TYR A 161 -13.45 2.59 -8.69
N LEU A 162 -12.87 1.42 -8.98
CA LEU A 162 -13.61 0.20 -9.27
C LEU A 162 -14.36 -0.32 -8.04
N PHE A 163 -13.72 -0.28 -6.87
CA PHE A 163 -14.29 -0.74 -5.61
C PHE A 163 -14.96 0.37 -4.79
N LYS A 164 -15.23 1.51 -5.42
CA LYS A 164 -16.01 2.57 -4.78
C LYS A 164 -17.46 2.08 -4.62
N PRO A 165 -18.01 2.00 -3.40
CA PRO A 165 -19.40 1.62 -3.23
C PRO A 165 -20.28 2.63 -3.97
N SER A 166 -21.10 2.13 -4.90
CA SER A 166 -22.12 2.93 -5.59
C SER A 166 -22.96 3.64 -4.54
N LYS A 167 -23.04 4.97 -4.61
CA LYS A 167 -24.04 5.72 -3.84
C LYS A 167 -25.40 5.32 -4.38
N ARG A 168 -26.08 4.41 -3.68
CA ARG A 168 -27.52 4.19 -3.83
C ARG A 168 -28.25 5.12 -2.88
#